data_AF-A0A1H1KMX2-F1
#
_entry.id   AF-A0A1H1KMX2-F1
#
_cell.length_a   1.000
_cell.length_b   1.000
_cell.length_c   1.000
_cell.angle_alpha   90.00
_cell.angle_beta   90.00
_cell.angle_gamma   90.00
#
_symmetry.space_group_name_H-M   'P 1'
#
loop_
_entity.id
_entity.type
_entity.pdbx_description
1 polymer ?
#
loop_
_entity_poly.entity_id
_entity_poly.type
_entity_poly.pdbx_seq_one_letter_code
_entity_poly.pdbx_strand_id
1 'polypeptide(L)'
;MMDVRWWRRGGAGWLVRARARSLVAMLVLAIAGLVGASSSWARLVHIQRLAHAKHATSPRLAKAVKLAGLRVRGIDVSYYQGDIDWRAVRASGTTFAYIKATEGGDHLDSKFKRNWRAAKAAGVRRGAYHFYSLCRPVREQIAWFEANVPRDPEALPPALDMEWVPISKHCRARLSRAKIFADLKMFLASLERHYGKRPVIYATASFHRDVLEGALPRYPFWLRSVDGPPGKRYAFRQWHFWQYSAKGSLPGIRGNVDKNAFAGTPAQWARFASGT
;
A
#
# COMPACT_ATOMS: atom_id res chain seq x y z
N MET A 1 -31.00 -15.02 49.62
CA MET A 1 -32.34 -14.47 49.91
C MET A 1 -32.83 -13.82 48.64
N MET A 2 -33.95 -14.32 48.11
CA MET A 2 -34.56 -13.94 46.84
C MET A 2 -35.08 -12.50 46.91
N ASP A 3 -35.05 -11.75 45.80
CA ASP A 3 -36.19 -10.88 45.51
C ASP A 3 -36.39 -10.73 43.99
N VAL A 4 -37.62 -11.04 43.59
CA VAL A 4 -38.18 -10.90 42.25
C VAL A 4 -39.34 -9.93 42.43
N ARG A 5 -39.33 -8.78 41.76
CA ARG A 5 -40.55 -7.99 41.57
C ARG A 5 -40.72 -7.56 40.13
N TRP A 6 -41.85 -8.00 39.61
CA TRP A 6 -42.52 -7.59 38.39
C TRP A 6 -43.15 -6.21 38.55
N TRP A 7 -43.15 -5.43 37.47
CA TRP A 7 -44.24 -4.49 37.16
C TRP A 7 -44.72 -4.71 35.73
N ARG A 8 -46.05 -4.65 35.58
CA ARG A 8 -46.84 -4.96 34.38
C ARG A 8 -47.73 -3.74 34.07
N ARG A 9 -48.32 -3.76 32.86
CA ARG A 9 -49.27 -2.83 32.21
C ARG A 9 -48.54 -1.84 31.29
N GLY A 10 -48.85 -1.70 30.01
CA GLY A 10 -49.98 -2.16 29.19
C GLY A 10 -50.16 -1.10 28.10
N GLY A 11 -50.26 -1.49 26.84
CA GLY A 11 -50.43 -0.52 25.76
C GLY A 11 -50.33 -1.15 24.37
N ALA A 12 -51.48 -1.16 23.71
CA ALA A 12 -51.78 -1.65 22.37
C ALA A 12 -50.77 -1.30 21.25
N GLY A 13 -50.76 -2.14 20.21
CA GLY A 13 -50.72 -1.63 18.84
C GLY A 13 -49.50 -2.04 17.99
N TRP A 14 -49.78 -2.89 17.00
CA TRP A 14 -49.06 -3.04 15.73
C TRP A 14 -47.68 -3.72 15.71
N LEU A 15 -47.72 -5.05 15.65
CA LEU A 15 -46.73 -5.88 14.97
C LEU A 15 -46.81 -5.65 13.45
N VAL A 16 -45.99 -4.78 12.89
CA VAL A 16 -45.57 -4.88 11.47
C VAL A 16 -44.11 -5.29 11.47
N ARG A 17 -43.87 -6.60 11.57
CA ARG A 17 -42.57 -7.18 11.24
C ARG A 17 -42.36 -7.02 9.73
N ALA A 18 -41.51 -6.08 9.36
CA ALA A 18 -40.90 -6.02 8.04
C ALA A 18 -40.11 -7.32 7.79
N ARG A 19 -40.72 -8.27 7.07
CA ARG A 19 -40.04 -9.36 6.38
C ARG A 19 -40.12 -9.11 4.89
N ALA A 20 -39.33 -8.17 4.39
CA ALA A 20 -38.98 -8.14 2.97
C ALA A 20 -37.96 -9.25 2.69
N ARG A 21 -38.43 -10.50 2.77
CA ARG A 21 -37.76 -11.66 2.18
C ARG A 21 -38.62 -12.09 0.99
N SER A 22 -38.15 -11.69 -0.19
CA SER A 22 -38.30 -12.44 -1.44
C SER A 22 -39.72 -12.62 -2.00
N LEU A 23 -40.34 -11.53 -2.47
CA LEU A 23 -41.49 -11.58 -3.39
C LEU A 23 -41.12 -12.10 -4.80
N VAL A 24 -39.85 -12.38 -5.08
CA VAL A 24 -39.41 -13.02 -6.34
C VAL A 24 -39.50 -14.56 -6.27
N ALA A 25 -39.68 -15.16 -5.09
CA ALA A 25 -39.67 -16.62 -4.92
C ALA A 25 -41.04 -17.30 -5.05
N MET A 26 -42.15 -16.54 -5.10
CA MET A 26 -43.52 -17.11 -5.18
C MET A 26 -44.23 -16.87 -6.51
N LEU A 27 -43.51 -16.48 -7.58
CA LEU A 27 -44.04 -16.47 -8.95
C LEU A 27 -43.34 -17.47 -9.88
N VAL A 28 -42.50 -18.37 -9.34
CA VAL A 28 -41.81 -19.42 -10.11
C VAL A 28 -42.39 -20.82 -9.86
N LEU A 29 -43.33 -20.97 -8.90
CA LEU A 29 -43.91 -22.28 -8.55
C LEU A 29 -45.33 -22.52 -9.07
N ALA A 30 -45.90 -21.64 -9.90
CA ALA A 30 -47.22 -21.82 -10.51
C ALA A 30 -47.20 -22.14 -12.02
N ILE A 31 -46.01 -22.28 -12.63
CA ILE A 31 -45.84 -22.81 -14.00
C ILE A 31 -44.75 -23.90 -14.00
N ALA A 32 -44.86 -24.82 -13.04
CA ALA A 32 -44.00 -26.02 -12.97
C ALA A 32 -44.85 -27.31 -13.04
N GLY A 33 -46.07 -27.22 -13.55
CA GLY A 33 -47.05 -28.30 -13.53
C GLY A 33 -47.22 -29.10 -14.82
N LEU A 34 -46.69 -28.69 -15.99
CA LEU A 34 -47.11 -29.34 -17.25
C LEU A 34 -46.12 -29.41 -18.42
N VAL A 35 -44.82 -29.12 -18.25
CA VAL A 35 -43.82 -29.40 -19.31
C VAL A 35 -42.52 -29.90 -18.69
N GLY A 36 -41.98 -30.98 -19.25
CA GLY A 36 -40.91 -31.83 -18.72
C GLY A 36 -39.73 -31.11 -18.08
N ALA A 37 -39.43 -31.51 -16.84
CA ALA A 37 -38.27 -31.08 -16.08
C ALA A 37 -37.02 -31.85 -16.52
N SER A 38 -36.16 -31.23 -17.34
CA SER A 38 -34.74 -31.64 -17.42
C SER A 38 -33.75 -30.60 -17.97
N SER A 39 -34.18 -29.39 -18.37
CA SER A 39 -33.25 -28.44 -19.02
C SER A 39 -33.34 -26.97 -18.57
N SER A 40 -34.34 -26.59 -17.75
CA SER A 40 -34.61 -25.20 -17.40
C SER A 40 -33.89 -24.72 -16.14
N TRP A 41 -33.71 -25.56 -15.11
CA TRP A 41 -33.00 -25.18 -13.88
C TRP A 41 -31.49 -25.05 -14.08
N ALA A 42 -30.87 -25.98 -14.81
CA ALA A 42 -29.45 -25.91 -15.14
C ALA A 42 -29.12 -24.68 -16.01
N ARG A 43 -29.99 -24.32 -16.96
CA ARG A 43 -29.85 -23.11 -17.79
C ARG A 43 -30.04 -21.84 -16.97
N LEU A 44 -30.99 -21.79 -16.03
CA LEU A 44 -31.19 -20.63 -15.15
C LEU A 44 -30.02 -20.42 -14.18
N VAL A 45 -29.46 -21.49 -13.59
CA VAL A 45 -28.23 -21.42 -12.77
C VAL A 45 -27.02 -21.03 -13.61
N HIS A 46 -26.95 -21.48 -14.87
CA HIS A 46 -25.90 -21.07 -15.81
C HIS A 46 -26.03 -19.59 -16.22
N ILE A 47 -27.25 -19.10 -16.48
CA ILE A 47 -27.54 -17.69 -16.78
C ILE A 47 -27.27 -16.80 -15.56
N GLN A 48 -27.61 -17.23 -14.34
CA GLN A 48 -27.24 -16.51 -13.11
C GLN A 48 -25.72 -16.48 -12.89
N ARG A 49 -24.99 -17.57 -13.16
CA ARG A 49 -23.52 -17.59 -13.13
C ARG A 49 -22.90 -16.66 -14.19
N LEU A 50 -23.46 -16.62 -15.39
CA LEU A 50 -23.02 -15.71 -16.46
C LEU A 50 -23.35 -14.24 -16.15
N ALA A 51 -24.46 -13.96 -15.47
CA ALA A 51 -24.83 -12.62 -15.03
C ALA A 51 -23.95 -12.14 -13.84
N HIS A 52 -23.60 -13.01 -12.90
CA HIS A 52 -22.64 -12.68 -11.83
C HIS A 52 -21.20 -12.52 -12.35
N ALA A 53 -20.82 -13.26 -13.41
CA ALA A 53 -19.52 -13.11 -14.06
C ALA A 53 -19.37 -11.76 -14.79
N LYS A 54 -20.46 -11.13 -15.23
CA LYS A 54 -20.45 -9.83 -15.92
C LYS A 54 -20.26 -8.61 -15.00
N HIS A 55 -20.30 -8.79 -13.67
CA HIS A 55 -20.14 -7.69 -12.71
C HIS A 55 -18.83 -7.70 -11.91
N ALA A 56 -17.95 -8.68 -12.12
CA ALA A 56 -16.59 -8.63 -11.59
C ALA A 56 -15.73 -7.72 -12.49
N THR A 57 -15.58 -6.45 -12.12
CA THR A 57 -14.68 -5.52 -12.79
C THR A 57 -13.27 -6.13 -12.82
N SER A 58 -12.67 -6.29 -14.02
CA SER A 58 -11.32 -6.83 -14.15
C SER A 58 -10.35 -6.09 -13.22
N PRO A 59 -9.41 -6.78 -12.53
CA PRO A 59 -8.42 -6.13 -11.66
C PRO A 59 -7.67 -4.98 -12.35
N ARG A 60 -7.44 -5.09 -13.67
CA ARG A 60 -6.84 -4.03 -14.47
C ARG A 60 -7.72 -2.78 -14.57
N LEU A 61 -9.02 -2.95 -14.81
CA LEU A 61 -9.96 -1.84 -14.89
C LEU A 61 -10.16 -1.19 -13.52
N ALA A 62 -10.29 -1.98 -12.46
CA ALA A 62 -10.39 -1.46 -11.09
C ALA A 62 -9.13 -0.65 -10.69
N LYS A 63 -7.95 -1.14 -11.08
CA LYS A 63 -6.67 -0.43 -10.90
C LYS A 63 -6.66 0.91 -11.65
N ALA A 64 -7.08 0.91 -12.93
CA ALA A 64 -7.14 2.12 -13.75
C ALA A 64 -8.07 3.18 -13.15
N VAL A 65 -9.27 2.80 -12.74
CA VAL A 65 -10.23 3.70 -12.07
C VAL A 65 -9.64 4.27 -10.78
N LYS A 66 -9.00 3.43 -9.95
CA LYS A 66 -8.36 3.89 -8.71
C LYS A 66 -7.24 4.90 -9.00
N LEU A 67 -6.40 4.64 -10.01
CA LEU A 67 -5.30 5.52 -10.39
C LEU A 67 -5.77 6.85 -11.00
N ALA A 68 -6.91 6.86 -11.71
CA ALA A 68 -7.46 8.09 -12.29
C ALA A 68 -7.76 9.17 -11.22
N GLY A 69 -8.09 8.74 -10.00
CA GLY A 69 -8.30 9.64 -8.86
C GLY A 69 -7.01 10.13 -8.17
N LEU A 70 -5.83 9.59 -8.51
CA LEU A 70 -4.57 9.91 -7.84
C LEU A 70 -3.69 10.81 -8.72
N ARG A 71 -3.76 12.11 -8.47
CA ARG A 71 -3.11 13.15 -9.31
C ARG A 71 -1.63 13.33 -9.04
N VAL A 72 -1.16 12.93 -7.86
CA VAL A 72 0.24 13.09 -7.44
C VAL A 72 0.98 11.79 -7.71
N ARG A 73 1.78 11.78 -8.78
CA ARG A 73 2.52 10.61 -9.26
C ARG A 73 4.01 10.76 -9.03
N GLY A 74 4.65 9.63 -8.77
CA GLY A 74 6.07 9.54 -8.48
C GLY A 74 6.67 8.22 -8.91
N ILE A 75 7.96 8.07 -8.64
CA ILE A 75 8.74 6.86 -8.88
C ILE A 75 9.54 6.48 -7.65
N ASP A 76 10.07 5.27 -7.63
CA ASP A 76 11.19 4.94 -6.77
C ASP A 76 12.30 4.28 -7.58
N VAL A 77 13.54 4.59 -7.23
CA VAL A 77 14.72 4.23 -8.02
C VAL A 77 15.91 3.85 -7.15
N SER A 78 16.81 3.09 -7.75
CA SER A 78 18.11 2.69 -7.19
C SER A 78 19.16 2.74 -8.31
N TYR A 79 20.34 2.16 -8.06
CA TYR A 79 21.34 1.98 -9.09
C TYR A 79 20.86 1.17 -10.31
N TYR A 80 19.83 0.32 -10.15
CA TYR A 80 19.29 -0.50 -11.24
C TYR A 80 18.71 0.32 -12.40
N GLN A 81 18.24 1.55 -12.14
CA GLN A 81 17.71 2.44 -13.17
C GLN A 81 18.81 3.19 -13.95
N GLY A 82 20.09 2.96 -13.61
CA GLY A 82 21.23 3.52 -14.32
C GLY A 82 21.27 5.04 -14.26
N ASP A 83 21.67 5.66 -15.38
CA ASP A 83 21.66 7.12 -15.51
C ASP A 83 20.28 7.61 -15.96
N ILE A 84 19.68 8.42 -15.09
CA ILE A 84 18.35 9.00 -15.28
C ILE A 84 18.48 10.43 -15.80
N ASP A 85 17.71 10.76 -16.84
CA ASP A 85 17.37 12.13 -17.23
C ASP A 85 16.18 12.61 -16.40
N TRP A 86 16.48 13.33 -15.33
CA TRP A 86 15.49 13.83 -14.39
C TRP A 86 14.60 14.94 -14.97
N ARG A 87 15.04 15.67 -16.01
CA ARG A 87 14.22 16.69 -16.68
C ARG A 87 13.13 16.02 -17.51
N ALA A 88 13.48 14.98 -18.27
CA ALA A 88 12.50 14.17 -18.98
C ALA A 88 11.50 13.47 -18.03
N VAL A 89 12.00 12.93 -16.91
CA VAL A 89 11.16 12.35 -15.85
C VAL A 89 10.18 13.39 -15.31
N ARG A 90 10.63 14.61 -14.99
CA ARG A 90 9.75 15.71 -14.55
C ARG A 90 8.72 16.06 -15.62
N ALA A 91 9.14 16.22 -16.87
CA ALA A 91 8.26 16.57 -18.00
C ALA A 91 7.15 15.53 -18.23
N SER A 92 7.40 14.25 -17.89
CA SER A 92 6.39 13.19 -17.92
C SER A 92 5.32 13.27 -16.82
N GLY A 93 5.38 14.28 -15.95
CA GLY A 93 4.45 14.51 -14.84
C GLY A 93 4.86 13.83 -13.53
N THR A 94 6.11 13.38 -13.41
CA THR A 94 6.65 12.86 -12.13
C THR A 94 6.89 14.03 -11.17
N THR A 95 6.20 14.00 -10.02
CA THR A 95 6.25 15.07 -9.02
C THR A 95 7.13 14.73 -7.83
N PHE A 96 7.31 13.44 -7.53
CA PHE A 96 8.17 12.98 -6.46
C PHE A 96 8.97 11.72 -6.81
N ALA A 97 10.05 11.47 -6.08
CA ALA A 97 10.80 10.23 -6.14
C ALA A 97 11.32 9.80 -4.77
N TYR A 98 11.23 8.50 -4.45
CA TYR A 98 12.07 7.89 -3.41
C TYR A 98 13.31 7.29 -4.05
N ILE A 99 14.48 7.55 -3.47
CA ILE A 99 15.78 7.19 -4.05
C ILE A 99 16.50 6.30 -3.03
N LYS A 100 16.92 5.11 -3.45
CA LYS A 100 17.69 4.21 -2.58
C LYS A 100 18.93 4.94 -2.11
N ALA A 101 19.12 5.00 -0.80
CA ALA A 101 20.33 5.56 -0.22
C ALA A 101 21.24 4.44 0.25
N THR A 102 20.76 3.62 1.18
CA THR A 102 21.61 2.60 1.79
C THR A 102 20.88 1.27 1.92
N GLU A 103 21.66 0.22 2.10
CA GLU A 103 21.21 -1.13 2.38
C GLU A 103 22.10 -1.73 3.48
N GLY A 104 21.49 -2.38 4.48
CA GLY A 104 22.25 -2.98 5.57
C GLY A 104 23.13 -1.96 6.32
N GLY A 105 24.29 -2.42 6.80
CA GLY A 105 25.18 -1.59 7.63
C GLY A 105 26.34 -0.93 6.88
N ASP A 106 26.48 -1.20 5.58
CA ASP A 106 27.73 -0.94 4.83
C ASP A 106 27.55 -0.67 3.34
N HIS A 107 26.33 -0.79 2.77
CA HIS A 107 26.11 -0.54 1.36
C HIS A 107 25.49 0.84 1.11
N LEU A 108 26.19 1.68 0.33
CA LEU A 108 25.68 2.94 -0.22
C LEU A 108 25.35 2.73 -1.70
N ASP A 109 24.13 3.06 -2.10
CA ASP A 109 23.71 2.98 -3.50
C ASP A 109 24.57 3.94 -4.35
N SER A 110 25.23 3.38 -5.36
CA SER A 110 26.21 4.10 -6.19
C SER A 110 25.60 5.26 -6.98
N LYS A 111 24.29 5.28 -7.20
CA LYS A 111 23.57 6.36 -7.90
C LYS A 111 22.89 7.33 -6.94
N PHE A 112 22.85 7.07 -5.63
CA PHE A 112 22.15 7.90 -4.65
C PHE A 112 22.52 9.38 -4.77
N LYS A 113 23.80 9.74 -4.61
CA LYS A 113 24.23 11.15 -4.59
C LYS A 113 23.89 11.89 -5.89
N ARG A 114 24.04 11.22 -7.05
CA ARG A 114 23.69 11.78 -8.37
C ARG A 114 22.18 11.99 -8.47
N ASN A 115 21.39 10.95 -8.22
CA ASN A 115 19.93 10.99 -8.33
C ASN A 115 19.33 11.97 -7.33
N TRP A 116 19.84 12.01 -6.10
CA TRP A 116 19.47 12.95 -5.05
C TRP A 116 19.57 14.38 -5.59
N ARG A 117 20.74 14.81 -6.06
CA ARG A 117 20.95 16.17 -6.58
C ARG A 117 20.17 16.46 -7.87
N ALA A 118 20.17 15.53 -8.82
CA ALA A 118 19.55 15.74 -10.12
C ALA A 118 18.01 15.80 -10.05
N ALA A 119 17.38 15.00 -9.19
CA ALA A 119 15.95 15.09 -8.93
C ALA A 119 15.57 16.47 -8.37
N LYS A 120 16.33 16.98 -7.40
CA LYS A 120 16.15 18.34 -6.85
C LYS A 120 16.24 19.40 -7.94
N ALA A 121 17.29 19.35 -8.76
CA ALA A 121 17.52 20.31 -9.83
C ALA A 121 16.42 20.29 -10.91
N ALA A 122 15.78 19.14 -11.13
CA ALA A 122 14.63 19.01 -12.03
C ALA A 122 13.29 19.37 -11.36
N GLY A 123 13.29 19.83 -10.11
CA GLY A 123 12.08 20.17 -9.35
C GLY A 123 11.28 18.97 -8.86
N VAL A 124 11.82 17.74 -8.93
CA VAL A 124 11.18 16.53 -8.40
C VAL A 124 11.45 16.45 -6.90
N ARG A 125 10.40 16.44 -6.08
CA ARG A 125 10.51 16.32 -4.62
C ARG A 125 11.09 14.94 -4.29
N ARG A 126 12.14 14.88 -3.48
CA ARG A 126 12.92 13.66 -3.25
C ARG A 126 12.81 13.14 -1.82
N GLY A 127 12.73 11.83 -1.63
CA GLY A 127 12.90 11.13 -0.36
C GLY A 127 14.00 10.09 -0.49
N ALA A 128 14.69 9.79 0.60
CA ALA A 128 15.69 8.71 0.63
C ALA A 128 15.07 7.48 1.27
N TYR A 129 15.38 6.28 0.77
CA TYR A 129 14.97 5.05 1.43
C TYR A 129 16.14 4.15 1.83
N HIS A 130 15.97 3.44 2.94
CA HIS A 130 16.86 2.41 3.44
C HIS A 130 16.29 1.03 3.13
N PHE A 131 17.07 0.14 2.53
CA PHE A 131 16.71 -1.26 2.35
C PHE A 131 17.18 -2.09 3.54
N TYR A 132 16.25 -2.57 4.36
CA TYR A 132 16.58 -3.23 5.62
C TYR A 132 17.13 -4.65 5.40
N SER A 133 18.26 -4.96 6.05
CA SER A 133 18.81 -6.30 6.11
C SER A 133 18.44 -7.00 7.43
N LEU A 134 17.82 -8.18 7.35
CA LEU A 134 17.55 -9.02 8.53
C LEU A 134 18.82 -9.63 9.15
N CYS A 135 19.96 -9.52 8.46
CA CYS A 135 21.23 -10.13 8.87
C CYS A 135 22.23 -9.13 9.44
N ARG A 136 21.83 -7.86 9.63
CA ARG A 136 22.70 -6.82 10.19
C ARG A 136 22.09 -6.21 11.46
N PRO A 137 22.89 -5.86 12.48
CA PRO A 137 22.39 -5.16 13.65
C PRO A 137 21.69 -3.86 13.28
N VAL A 138 20.48 -3.64 13.81
CA VAL A 138 19.67 -2.45 13.53
C VAL A 138 20.43 -1.14 13.76
N ARG A 139 21.30 -1.09 14.77
CA ARG A 139 22.09 0.11 15.11
C ARG A 139 23.10 0.49 14.02
N GLU A 140 23.73 -0.50 13.39
CA GLU A 140 24.64 -0.26 12.26
C GLU A 140 23.87 0.32 11.08
N GLN A 141 22.70 -0.23 10.78
CA GLN A 141 21.88 0.22 9.66
C GLN A 141 21.36 1.65 9.86
N ILE A 142 20.95 1.99 11.10
CA ILE A 142 20.59 3.35 11.49
C ILE A 142 21.77 4.30 11.28
N ALA A 143 22.93 3.99 11.88
CA ALA A 143 24.12 4.83 11.79
C ALA A 143 24.54 5.03 10.33
N TRP A 144 24.46 3.97 9.52
CA TRP A 144 24.82 4.00 8.12
C TRP A 144 23.88 4.89 7.29
N PHE A 145 22.57 4.81 7.52
CA PHE A 145 21.62 5.71 6.85
C PHE A 145 21.83 7.17 7.26
N GLU A 146 21.96 7.43 8.57
CA GLU A 146 22.20 8.77 9.11
C GLU A 146 23.53 9.40 8.66
N ALA A 147 24.57 8.59 8.44
CA ALA A 147 25.86 9.08 7.93
C ALA A 147 25.82 9.45 6.44
N ASN A 148 24.92 8.85 5.65
CA ASN A 148 24.94 8.95 4.19
C ASN A 148 23.81 9.81 3.61
N VAL A 149 22.70 9.99 4.32
CA VAL A 149 21.56 10.79 3.86
C VAL A 149 21.59 12.16 4.53
N PRO A 150 21.69 13.25 3.75
CA PRO A 150 21.77 14.59 4.33
C PRO A 150 20.44 15.01 4.94
N ARG A 151 20.51 15.78 6.02
CA ARG A 151 19.36 16.51 6.57
C ARG A 151 18.99 17.63 5.59
N ASP A 152 18.00 17.36 4.76
CA ASP A 152 17.43 18.34 3.83
C ASP A 152 15.99 18.68 4.23
N PRO A 153 15.71 19.93 4.67
CA PRO A 153 14.35 20.34 5.04
C PRO A 153 13.38 20.27 3.85
N GLU A 154 13.87 20.31 2.61
CA GLU A 154 13.04 20.19 1.41
C GLU A 154 12.79 18.74 0.98
N ALA A 155 13.44 17.75 1.60
CA ALA A 155 13.22 16.34 1.29
C ALA A 155 11.93 15.82 1.92
N LEU A 156 11.34 14.78 1.32
CA LEU A 156 10.29 13.99 1.96
C LEU A 156 10.80 13.34 3.24
N PRO A 157 9.91 12.90 4.16
CA PRO A 157 10.31 12.04 5.25
C PRO A 157 11.09 10.82 4.73
N PRO A 158 12.13 10.34 5.44
CA PRO A 158 12.89 9.17 5.01
C PRO A 158 11.98 7.95 5.01
N ALA A 159 12.24 6.99 4.13
CA ALA A 159 11.50 5.73 4.07
C ALA A 159 12.36 4.56 4.57
N LEU A 160 11.75 3.65 5.31
CA LEU A 160 12.32 2.36 5.67
C LEU A 160 11.62 1.28 4.83
N ASP A 161 12.36 0.66 3.93
CA ASP A 161 11.92 -0.49 3.15
C ASP A 161 12.18 -1.76 3.95
N MET A 162 11.08 -2.41 4.37
CA MET A 162 11.13 -3.74 4.95
C MET A 162 10.25 -4.70 4.15
N GLU A 163 10.92 -5.66 3.54
CA GLU A 163 10.27 -6.75 2.85
C GLU A 163 10.96 -8.09 3.13
N TRP A 164 10.21 -9.17 2.91
CA TRP A 164 10.80 -10.49 2.89
C TRP A 164 11.60 -10.65 1.61
N VAL A 165 12.91 -10.49 1.71
CA VAL A 165 13.83 -10.90 0.64
C VAL A 165 13.86 -12.42 0.53
N PRO A 166 13.89 -12.99 -0.68
CA PRO A 166 14.21 -14.40 -0.86
C PRO A 166 15.50 -14.72 -0.11
N ILE A 167 15.52 -15.88 0.57
CA ILE A 167 16.70 -16.37 1.26
C ILE A 167 17.85 -16.39 0.26
N SER A 168 18.87 -15.58 0.50
CA SER A 168 20.08 -15.54 -0.32
C SER A 168 21.21 -16.26 0.39
N LYS A 169 22.29 -16.58 -0.34
CA LYS A 169 23.51 -17.11 0.29
C LYS A 169 24.05 -16.17 1.38
N HIS A 170 23.79 -14.87 1.25
CA HIS A 170 24.36 -13.82 2.10
C HIS A 170 23.45 -13.41 3.25
N CYS A 171 22.14 -13.68 3.18
CA CYS A 171 21.23 -13.49 4.30
C CYS A 171 20.19 -14.60 4.38
N ARG A 172 20.32 -15.43 5.42
CA ARG A 172 19.43 -16.57 5.72
C ARG A 172 18.59 -16.36 6.98
N ALA A 173 18.65 -15.16 7.58
CA ALA A 173 17.95 -14.87 8.81
C ALA A 173 16.42 -14.90 8.60
N ARG A 174 15.74 -15.62 9.50
CA ARG A 174 14.29 -15.58 9.63
C ARG A 174 13.96 -15.20 11.06
N LEU A 175 13.95 -13.90 11.31
CA LEU A 175 13.74 -13.35 12.65
C LEU A 175 12.28 -13.49 13.06
N SER A 176 12.05 -13.60 14.38
CA SER A 176 10.69 -13.58 14.93
C SER A 176 10.04 -12.21 14.67
N ARG A 177 8.70 -12.20 14.54
CA ARG A 177 7.92 -10.96 14.41
C ARG A 177 8.28 -9.96 15.52
N ALA A 178 8.44 -10.42 16.75
CA ALA A 178 8.78 -9.56 17.90
C ALA A 178 10.13 -8.84 17.71
N LYS A 179 11.16 -9.55 17.25
CA LYS A 179 12.48 -8.97 17.00
C LYS A 179 12.44 -7.93 15.87
N ILE A 180 11.80 -8.29 14.75
CA ILE A 180 11.63 -7.39 13.60
C ILE A 180 10.89 -6.12 14.03
N PHE A 181 9.83 -6.27 14.83
CA PHE A 181 9.03 -5.15 15.29
C PHE A 181 9.79 -4.23 16.26
N ALA A 182 10.64 -4.81 17.13
CA ALA A 182 11.52 -4.04 18.01
C ALA A 182 12.55 -3.23 17.21
N ASP A 183 13.19 -3.85 16.22
CA ASP A 183 14.15 -3.17 15.33
C ASP A 183 13.48 -2.04 14.57
N LEU A 184 12.31 -2.30 14.01
CA LEU A 184 11.55 -1.33 13.25
C LEU A 184 11.21 -0.09 14.11
N LYS A 185 10.73 -0.29 15.36
CA LYS A 185 10.51 0.82 16.30
C LYS A 185 11.78 1.63 16.57
N MET A 186 12.91 0.95 16.78
CA MET A 186 14.20 1.60 17.03
C MET A 186 14.62 2.45 15.83
N PHE A 187 14.53 1.89 14.63
CA PHE A 187 14.91 2.55 13.39
C PHE A 187 14.04 3.79 13.14
N LEU A 188 12.72 3.64 13.17
CA LEU A 188 11.80 4.75 12.92
C LEU A 188 11.97 5.87 13.93
N ALA A 189 12.13 5.54 15.21
CA ALA A 189 12.35 6.55 16.24
C ALA A 189 13.69 7.28 16.06
N SER A 190 14.75 6.61 15.59
CA SER A 190 16.01 7.27 15.28
C SER A 190 15.88 8.23 14.11
N LEU A 191 15.26 7.78 13.02
CA LEU A 191 15.05 8.63 11.85
C LEU A 191 14.14 9.82 12.16
N GLU A 192 13.06 9.63 12.93
CA GLU A 192 12.18 10.74 13.32
C GLU A 192 12.94 11.80 14.12
N ARG A 193 13.80 11.38 15.07
CA ARG A 193 14.67 12.31 15.82
C ARG A 193 15.73 12.96 14.94
N HIS A 194 16.37 12.21 14.05
CA HIS A 194 17.50 12.71 13.26
C HIS A 194 17.06 13.68 12.15
N TYR A 195 15.93 13.40 11.50
CA TYR A 195 15.45 14.17 10.34
C TYR A 195 14.29 15.12 10.67
N GLY A 196 13.74 15.06 11.88
CA GLY A 196 12.61 15.88 12.30
C GLY A 196 11.32 15.59 11.54
N LYS A 197 11.25 14.45 10.83
CA LYS A 197 10.12 14.05 9.99
C LYS A 197 9.75 12.61 10.27
N ARG A 198 8.45 12.34 10.44
CA ARG A 198 7.93 11.00 10.69
C ARG A 198 8.21 10.08 9.48
N PRO A 199 9.06 9.04 9.62
CA PRO A 199 9.47 8.21 8.48
C PRO A 199 8.32 7.41 7.87
N VAL A 200 8.43 7.11 6.59
CA VAL A 200 7.50 6.25 5.85
C VAL A 200 7.93 4.80 5.98
N ILE A 201 6.98 3.90 6.21
CA ILE A 201 7.23 2.45 6.17
C ILE A 201 6.81 1.95 4.79
N TYR A 202 7.75 1.40 4.03
CA TYR A 202 7.42 0.61 2.84
C TYR A 202 7.37 -0.88 3.17
N ALA A 203 6.38 -1.59 2.61
CA ALA A 203 6.32 -3.04 2.71
C ALA A 203 5.55 -3.72 1.57
N THR A 204 5.92 -4.97 1.30
CA THR A 204 5.12 -5.91 0.51
C THR A 204 3.89 -6.41 1.28
N ALA A 205 2.91 -6.93 0.54
CA ALA A 205 1.68 -7.47 1.14
C ALA A 205 1.94 -8.62 2.13
N SER A 206 2.92 -9.49 1.85
CA SER A 206 3.30 -10.58 2.75
C SER A 206 3.94 -10.06 4.03
N PHE A 207 4.90 -9.15 3.91
CA PHE A 207 5.54 -8.55 5.08
C PHE A 207 4.56 -7.77 5.96
N HIS A 208 3.64 -7.02 5.33
CA HIS A 208 2.58 -6.32 6.06
C HIS A 208 1.72 -7.28 6.89
N ARG A 209 1.22 -8.36 6.27
CA ARG A 209 0.41 -9.38 6.96
C ARG A 209 1.18 -10.03 8.11
N ASP A 210 2.43 -10.41 7.88
CA ASP A 210 3.18 -11.22 8.84
C ASP A 210 3.72 -10.38 10.02
N VAL A 211 3.95 -9.08 9.81
CA VAL A 211 4.64 -8.21 10.78
C VAL A 211 3.83 -6.98 11.19
N LEU A 212 3.31 -6.22 10.23
CA LEU A 212 2.80 -4.85 10.43
C LEU A 212 1.30 -4.75 10.69
N GLU A 213 0.52 -5.81 10.49
CA GLU A 213 -0.93 -5.76 10.65
C GLU A 213 -1.31 -5.31 12.07
N GLY A 214 -2.16 -4.27 12.16
CA GLY A 214 -2.56 -3.62 13.41
C GLY A 214 -1.49 -2.76 14.09
N ALA A 215 -0.29 -2.65 13.53
CA ALA A 215 0.86 -2.05 14.21
C ALA A 215 1.28 -0.72 13.59
N LEU A 216 1.75 0.23 14.40
CA LEU A 216 2.31 1.52 13.94
C LEU A 216 1.37 2.34 13.02
N PRO A 217 0.08 2.52 13.39
CA PRO A 217 -0.89 3.24 12.56
C PRO A 217 -0.55 4.72 12.35
N ARG A 218 0.29 5.29 13.23
CA ARG A 218 0.71 6.70 13.16
C ARG A 218 1.78 6.97 12.10
N TYR A 219 2.49 5.95 11.62
CA TYR A 219 3.53 6.12 10.60
C TYR A 219 2.93 6.02 9.19
N PRO A 220 3.29 6.96 8.28
CA PRO A 220 2.88 6.87 6.89
C PRO A 220 3.25 5.52 6.29
N PHE A 221 2.32 4.93 5.55
CA PHE A 221 2.53 3.61 4.95
C PHE A 221 2.58 3.71 3.43
N TRP A 222 3.62 3.13 2.86
CA TRP A 222 3.83 2.96 1.44
C TRP A 222 3.65 1.50 1.09
N LEU A 223 2.47 1.16 0.56
CA LEU A 223 2.17 -0.22 0.23
C LEU A 223 2.63 -0.56 -1.18
N ARG A 224 3.03 -1.81 -1.38
CA ARG A 224 3.20 -2.39 -2.71
C ARG A 224 2.00 -3.25 -3.11
N SER A 225 1.42 -2.96 -4.27
CA SER A 225 0.38 -3.77 -4.89
C SER A 225 0.39 -3.57 -6.41
N VAL A 226 1.09 -4.46 -7.13
CA VAL A 226 1.36 -4.28 -8.56
C VAL A 226 0.36 -4.99 -9.47
N ASP A 227 -0.29 -6.06 -8.99
CA ASP A 227 -1.22 -6.89 -9.79
C ASP A 227 -2.65 -6.35 -9.83
N GLY A 228 -2.98 -5.36 -8.99
CA GLY A 228 -4.32 -4.79 -8.86
C GLY A 228 -4.36 -3.61 -7.89
N PRO A 229 -5.53 -3.01 -7.65
CA PRO A 229 -5.67 -2.00 -6.62
C PRO A 229 -5.41 -2.58 -5.22
N PRO A 230 -5.10 -1.74 -4.21
CA PRO A 230 -4.97 -2.20 -2.84
C PRO A 230 -6.27 -2.87 -2.39
N GLY A 231 -6.22 -4.18 -2.19
CA GLY A 231 -7.40 -5.00 -1.87
C GLY A 231 -7.64 -5.16 -0.36
N LYS A 232 -8.48 -6.14 0.00
CA LYS A 232 -8.85 -6.46 1.40
C LYS A 232 -7.66 -6.65 2.35
N ARG A 233 -6.50 -7.06 1.83
CA ARG A 233 -5.24 -7.22 2.58
C ARG A 233 -4.73 -5.94 3.26
N TYR A 234 -5.25 -4.78 2.84
CA TYR A 234 -4.92 -3.47 3.42
C TYR A 234 -6.15 -2.77 4.01
N ALA A 235 -7.29 -3.46 4.20
CA ALA A 235 -8.59 -2.83 4.51
C ALA A 235 -8.57 -1.93 5.76
N PHE A 236 -7.74 -2.28 6.76
CA PHE A 236 -7.62 -1.54 8.01
C PHE A 236 -6.30 -0.75 8.13
N ARG A 237 -5.60 -0.57 7.01
CA ARG A 237 -4.33 0.16 6.96
C ARG A 237 -4.48 1.39 6.07
N GLN A 238 -4.51 2.57 6.71
CA GLN A 238 -4.35 3.82 5.96
C GLN A 238 -2.96 3.85 5.31
N TRP A 239 -2.94 4.12 4.01
CA TRP A 239 -1.71 4.24 3.22
C TRP A 239 -1.62 5.62 2.61
N HIS A 240 -0.39 6.08 2.43
CA HIS A 240 -0.03 7.38 1.90
C HIS A 240 0.56 7.24 0.51
N PHE A 241 1.21 6.12 0.22
CA PHE A 241 1.76 5.83 -1.09
C PHE A 241 1.37 4.42 -1.54
N TRP A 242 1.16 4.28 -2.84
CA TRP A 242 0.90 3.01 -3.49
C TRP A 242 1.91 2.81 -4.62
N GLN A 243 2.80 1.83 -4.46
CA GLN A 243 3.58 1.30 -5.57
C GLN A 243 2.69 0.38 -6.40
N TYR A 244 2.29 0.90 -7.56
CA TYR A 244 1.30 0.26 -8.41
C TYR A 244 1.91 -0.44 -9.61
N SER A 245 3.19 -0.28 -9.90
CA SER A 245 3.86 -1.00 -10.97
C SER A 245 5.32 -1.19 -10.63
N ALA A 246 5.89 -2.36 -10.99
CA ALA A 246 7.33 -2.60 -11.02
C ALA A 246 7.90 -2.70 -12.45
N LYS A 247 7.06 -2.45 -13.45
CA LYS A 247 7.37 -2.57 -14.88
C LYS A 247 6.91 -1.34 -15.64
N GLY A 248 6.98 -0.18 -14.99
CA GLY A 248 6.67 1.09 -15.63
C GLY A 248 7.75 1.44 -16.65
N SER A 249 7.35 2.16 -17.70
CA SER A 249 8.27 2.87 -18.60
C SER A 249 8.02 4.37 -18.48
N LEU A 250 9.10 5.17 -18.48
CA LEU A 250 9.06 6.64 -18.45
C LEU A 250 10.18 7.20 -19.33
N PRO A 251 9.93 8.30 -20.06
CA PRO A 251 10.99 9.08 -20.69
C PRO A 251 12.09 9.43 -19.67
N GLY A 252 13.34 9.27 -20.08
CA GLY A 252 14.52 9.54 -19.26
C GLY A 252 15.02 8.38 -18.40
N ILE A 253 14.34 7.22 -18.40
CA ILE A 253 14.81 6.00 -17.72
C ILE A 253 14.83 4.85 -18.73
N ARG A 254 15.97 4.15 -18.83
CA ARG A 254 16.07 2.93 -19.63
C ARG A 254 15.55 1.74 -18.83
N GLY A 255 14.64 0.96 -19.43
CA GLY A 255 14.08 -0.24 -18.81
C GLY A 255 12.95 0.06 -17.82
N ASN A 256 12.76 -0.86 -16.86
CA ASN A 256 11.66 -0.80 -15.92
C ASN A 256 11.92 0.19 -14.78
N VAL A 257 10.87 0.92 -14.40
CA VAL A 257 10.84 1.75 -13.21
C VAL A 257 9.57 1.50 -12.39
N ASP A 258 9.74 1.55 -11.08
CA ASP A 258 8.65 1.42 -10.14
C ASP A 258 7.82 2.72 -10.14
N LYS A 259 6.50 2.58 -10.28
CA LYS A 259 5.58 3.73 -10.35
C LYS A 259 4.72 3.81 -9.09
N ASN A 260 4.64 5.02 -8.56
CA ASN A 260 3.97 5.33 -7.30
C ASN A 260 2.92 6.42 -7.46
N ALA A 261 1.92 6.36 -6.59
CA ALA A 261 0.93 7.42 -6.43
C ALA A 261 0.76 7.76 -4.95
N PHE A 262 0.61 9.05 -4.65
CA PHE A 262 0.25 9.51 -3.30
C PHE A 262 -1.27 9.47 -3.10
N ALA A 263 -1.68 9.05 -1.91
CA ALA A 263 -3.06 8.80 -1.50
C ALA A 263 -3.77 10.08 -1.04
N GLY A 264 -3.82 11.09 -1.90
CA GLY A 264 -4.47 12.35 -1.53
C GLY A 264 -4.51 13.40 -2.63
N THR A 265 -5.12 14.53 -2.29
CA THR A 265 -5.20 15.71 -3.14
C THR A 265 -3.84 16.42 -3.22
N PRO A 266 -3.62 17.29 -4.23
CA PRO A 266 -2.42 18.13 -4.28
C PRO A 266 -2.17 18.96 -3.00
N ALA A 267 -3.23 19.41 -2.33
CA ALA A 267 -3.11 20.16 -1.07
C ALA A 267 -2.71 19.27 0.12
N GLN A 268 -3.16 18.01 0.16
CA GLN A 268 -2.68 17.03 1.16
C GLN A 268 -1.23 16.65 0.89
N TRP A 269 -0.84 16.52 -0.38
CA TRP A 269 0.54 16.30 -0.78
C TRP A 269 1.46 17.44 -0.34
N ALA A 270 1.06 18.69 -0.55
CA ALA A 270 1.86 19.85 -0.16
C ALA A 270 2.19 19.82 1.34
N ARG A 271 1.18 19.55 2.19
CA ARG A 271 1.33 19.38 3.65
C ARG A 271 2.24 18.22 4.03
N PHE A 272 2.01 17.05 3.42
CA PHE A 272 2.87 15.90 3.65
C PHE A 272 4.34 16.19 3.29
N ALA A 273 4.57 16.86 2.16
CA ALA A 273 5.90 17.16 1.66
C ALA A 273 6.63 18.24 2.46
N SER A 274 5.92 19.14 3.15
CA SER A 274 6.51 20.10 4.10
C SER A 274 6.85 19.47 5.45
N GLY A 275 6.36 18.26 5.74
CA GLY A 275 6.55 17.62 7.05
C GLY A 275 5.68 18.20 8.16
N THR A 276 4.56 18.84 7.79
CA THR A 276 3.56 19.46 8.67
C THR A 276 2.26 18.66 8.70
#